data_AF-A0A9D4V3H0-F1
#
_entry.id   AF-A0A9D4V3H0-F1
#
_cell.length_a   1.000
_cell.length_b   1.000
_cell.length_c   1.000
_cell.angle_alpha   90.00
_cell.angle_beta   90.00
_cell.angle_gamma   90.00
#
_symmetry.space_group_name_H-M   'P 1'
#
loop_
_entity.id
_entity.type
_entity.pdbx_description
1 polymer ?
#
loop_
_entity_poly.entity_id
_entity_poly.type
_entity_poly.pdbx_seq_one_letter_code
_entity_poly.pdbx_strand_id
1 'polypeptide(L)'
;MGLPSDEIVLIRLGQKKGDPSIITVNCPDKLGLGSDLTRLLFEFGLTVVRGDMSTDGKWCFALFWVLPADGSSKNIRWAALKKLLVAACPSTRPHLLLPHLAVSKPKKMYLLQTSSMDSIGLLNDISRTLWELEITVHKMNATVTPDGKALNMFCVTDSREMLHEKRRQDDLCFRLKSTLGEEDNSCDVVLAGSEWGGLDCTPFLSVPSTLAMDLCSKKAPGTGKVTIKLDNSLSPGHTLLQIWCKDRRGLMYDCMRTLKDFQIQVAYGRLATDAKGDGEIDLFILHGDGKKIVDPVKQQNLCSRLELEITQPVKIMIMDRGPDIELLVAASIGICGQGRPRVLHDITRVLKTLGICIFKADFGWYLIENRQWEVYRFLFMDKPDLDLSSSHMKAHIAEQIRSMLVG
;
A
#
# COMPACT_ATOMS: atom_id res chain seq x y z
N MET A 1 4.75 -32.74 6.32
CA MET A 1 3.76 -33.54 5.56
C MET A 1 2.41 -32.85 5.71
N GLY A 2 1.92 -32.27 4.61
CA GLY A 2 0.79 -31.34 4.60
C GLY A 2 -0.56 -32.02 4.74
N LEU A 3 -1.53 -31.26 5.25
CA LEU A 3 -2.95 -31.62 5.22
C LEU A 3 -3.39 -31.80 3.75
N PRO A 4 -4.21 -32.82 3.44
CA PRO A 4 -4.77 -33.03 2.11
C PRO A 4 -5.95 -32.05 1.94
N SER A 5 -5.62 -30.80 1.64
CA SER A 5 -6.61 -29.81 1.25
C SER A 5 -6.18 -29.28 -0.10
N ASP A 6 -6.97 -29.57 -1.13
CA ASP A 6 -6.80 -29.00 -2.48
C ASP A 6 -6.96 -27.47 -2.50
N GLU A 7 -7.39 -26.87 -1.38
CA GLU A 7 -7.44 -25.42 -1.24
C GLU A 7 -6.04 -24.80 -1.10
N ILE A 8 -5.65 -24.04 -2.14
CA ILE A 8 -4.43 -23.23 -2.22
C ILE A 8 -4.32 -22.22 -1.06
N VAL A 9 -5.46 -21.70 -0.58
CA VAL A 9 -5.52 -20.71 0.50
C VAL A 9 -6.54 -21.16 1.53
N LEU A 10 -6.14 -21.24 2.79
CA LEU A 10 -6.99 -21.55 3.94
C LEU A 10 -6.99 -20.37 4.91
N ILE A 11 -8.17 -19.95 5.37
CA ILE A 11 -8.32 -18.88 6.36
C ILE A 11 -9.05 -19.47 7.57
N ARG A 12 -8.42 -19.43 8.74
CA ARG A 12 -8.99 -19.82 10.03
C ARG A 12 -9.13 -18.57 10.89
N LEU A 13 -10.35 -18.23 11.27
CA LEU A 13 -10.60 -17.04 12.07
C LEU A 13 -10.26 -17.28 13.55
N GLY A 14 -9.71 -16.26 14.21
CA GLY A 14 -9.53 -16.27 15.66
C GLY A 14 -10.86 -16.48 16.40
N GLN A 15 -10.85 -17.26 17.47
CA GLN A 15 -12.07 -17.64 18.19
C GLN A 15 -12.49 -16.57 19.22
N LYS A 16 -11.52 -15.88 19.84
CA LYS A 16 -11.75 -14.82 20.83
C LYS A 16 -11.27 -13.46 20.33
N LYS A 17 -11.76 -12.41 20.97
CA LYS A 17 -11.27 -11.04 20.72
C LYS A 17 -9.78 -10.97 21.08
N GLY A 18 -8.94 -10.61 20.12
CA GLY A 18 -7.49 -10.56 20.27
C GLY A 18 -6.75 -11.82 19.81
N ASP A 19 -7.46 -12.92 19.53
CA ASP A 19 -6.82 -14.09 18.92
C ASP A 19 -6.47 -13.79 17.46
N PRO A 20 -5.25 -14.12 17.00
CA PRO A 20 -4.89 -13.95 15.60
C PRO A 20 -5.67 -14.91 14.71
N SER A 21 -6.14 -14.42 13.57
CA SER A 21 -6.59 -15.27 12.47
C SER A 21 -5.37 -15.85 11.76
N ILE A 22 -5.49 -17.06 11.23
CA ILE A 22 -4.40 -17.79 10.57
C ILE A 22 -4.73 -17.92 9.09
N ILE A 23 -3.81 -17.47 8.24
CA ILE A 23 -3.90 -17.59 6.79
C ILE A 23 -2.77 -18.52 6.33
N THR A 24 -3.13 -19.62 5.69
CA THR A 24 -2.19 -20.56 5.09
C THR A 24 -2.29 -20.45 3.57
N VAL A 25 -1.15 -20.36 2.89
CA VAL A 25 -1.03 -20.34 1.43
C VAL A 25 -0.09 -21.48 1.03
N ASN A 26 -0.54 -22.33 0.13
CA ASN A 26 0.23 -23.43 -0.43
C ASN A 26 0.06 -23.42 -1.95
N CYS A 27 1.04 -22.86 -2.67
CA CYS A 27 0.94 -22.61 -4.11
C CYS A 27 2.30 -22.74 -4.80
N PRO A 28 2.36 -22.77 -6.14
CA PRO A 28 3.61 -22.65 -6.85
C PRO A 28 4.33 -21.34 -6.50
N ASP A 29 5.65 -21.35 -6.49
CA ASP A 29 6.44 -20.18 -6.13
C ASP A 29 6.67 -19.24 -7.32
N LYS A 30 6.85 -17.95 -7.02
CA LYS A 30 7.36 -16.95 -7.95
C LYS A 30 8.13 -15.88 -7.20
N LEU A 31 9.10 -15.27 -7.88
CA LEU A 31 9.80 -14.10 -7.32
C LEU A 31 8.79 -13.01 -6.93
N GLY A 32 8.88 -12.55 -5.68
CA GLY A 32 8.02 -11.50 -5.15
C GLY A 32 6.64 -11.95 -4.66
N LEU A 33 6.35 -13.26 -4.62
CA LEU A 33 5.08 -13.77 -4.06
C LEU A 33 4.83 -13.27 -2.62
N GLY A 34 5.86 -13.28 -1.77
CA GLY A 34 5.74 -12.77 -0.39
C GLY A 34 5.30 -11.30 -0.33
N SER A 35 5.77 -10.46 -1.25
CA SER A 35 5.33 -9.05 -1.36
C SER A 35 3.88 -8.96 -1.83
N ASP A 36 3.46 -9.76 -2.81
CA ASP A 36 2.09 -9.77 -3.32
C ASP A 36 1.09 -10.21 -2.23
N LEU A 37 1.42 -11.26 -1.48
CA LEU A 37 0.57 -11.75 -0.38
C LEU A 37 0.48 -10.73 0.76
N THR A 38 1.61 -10.22 1.23
CA THR A 38 1.65 -9.26 2.36
C THR A 38 1.03 -7.92 2.00
N ARG A 39 1.08 -7.52 0.72
CA ARG A 39 0.34 -6.36 0.20
C ARG A 39 -1.17 -6.55 0.37
N LEU A 40 -1.71 -7.70 -0.03
CA LEU A 40 -3.14 -7.98 0.10
C LEU A 40 -3.59 -8.02 1.56
N LEU A 41 -2.79 -8.63 2.44
CA LEU A 41 -3.07 -8.60 3.88
C LEU A 41 -3.15 -7.15 4.38
N PHE A 42 -2.14 -6.34 4.04
CA PHE A 42 -2.09 -4.95 4.47
C PHE A 42 -3.23 -4.11 3.88
N GLU A 43 -3.57 -4.31 2.61
CA GLU A 43 -4.70 -3.67 1.92
C GLU A 43 -6.04 -3.96 2.60
N PHE A 44 -6.21 -5.16 3.15
CA PHE A 44 -7.38 -5.55 3.95
C PHE A 44 -7.34 -5.08 5.40
N GLY A 45 -6.36 -4.26 5.77
CA GLY A 45 -6.20 -3.74 7.13
C GLY A 45 -5.73 -4.78 8.13
N LEU A 46 -5.02 -5.81 7.67
CA LEU A 46 -4.42 -6.82 8.53
C LEU A 46 -2.96 -6.48 8.82
N THR A 47 -2.55 -6.69 10.07
CA THR A 47 -1.16 -6.64 10.50
C THR A 47 -0.69 -8.06 10.78
N VAL A 48 0.49 -8.43 10.26
CA VAL A 48 1.08 -9.76 10.46
C VAL A 48 1.90 -9.73 11.74
N VAL A 49 1.48 -10.48 12.76
CA VAL A 49 2.18 -10.57 14.06
C VAL A 49 3.13 -11.75 14.16
N ARG A 50 2.91 -12.75 13.31
CA ARG A 50 3.82 -13.88 13.13
C ARG A 50 3.70 -14.38 11.70
N GLY A 51 4.81 -14.83 11.14
CA GLY A 51 4.83 -15.40 9.80
C GLY A 51 5.88 -16.51 9.70
N ASP A 52 5.53 -17.60 9.04
CA ASP A 52 6.46 -18.66 8.67
C ASP A 52 6.32 -18.89 7.15
N MET A 53 7.42 -18.84 6.41
CA MET A 53 7.44 -19.05 4.96
C MET A 53 8.59 -19.99 4.57
N SER A 54 8.33 -20.86 3.61
CA SER A 54 9.31 -21.81 3.08
C SER A 54 9.00 -22.08 1.62
N THR A 55 10.04 -22.17 0.80
CA THR A 55 9.94 -22.55 -0.61
C THR A 55 11.04 -23.53 -0.98
N ASP A 56 10.75 -24.44 -1.90
CA ASP A 56 11.75 -25.28 -2.57
C ASP A 56 12.16 -24.71 -3.95
N GLY A 57 11.73 -23.49 -4.26
CA GLY A 57 11.90 -22.80 -5.53
C GLY A 57 10.84 -23.13 -6.58
N LYS A 58 9.97 -24.12 -6.33
CA LYS A 58 8.84 -24.50 -7.19
C LYS A 58 7.51 -24.35 -6.48
N TRP A 59 7.46 -24.68 -5.20
CA TRP A 59 6.31 -24.60 -4.32
C TRP A 59 6.66 -23.75 -3.11
N CYS A 60 5.74 -22.88 -2.76
CA CYS A 60 5.80 -22.00 -1.60
C CYS A 60 4.71 -22.37 -0.61
N PHE A 61 5.12 -22.52 0.64
CA PHE A 61 4.24 -22.61 1.79
C PHE A 61 4.43 -21.35 2.65
N ALA A 62 3.35 -20.62 2.90
CA ALA A 62 3.35 -19.45 3.77
C ALA A 62 2.22 -19.53 4.79
N LEU A 63 2.52 -19.14 6.03
CA LEU A 63 1.62 -19.16 7.16
C LEU A 63 1.70 -17.81 7.87
N PHE A 64 0.58 -17.10 7.95
CA PHE A 64 0.50 -15.77 8.57
C PHE A 64 -0.50 -15.77 9.72
N TRP A 65 -0.08 -15.27 10.87
CA TRP A 65 -0.96 -14.90 11.97
C TRP A 65 -1.22 -13.42 11.87
N VAL A 66 -2.49 -13.06 11.73
CA VAL A 66 -2.91 -11.70 11.42
C VAL A 66 -3.93 -11.17 12.40
N LEU A 67 -3.78 -9.88 12.74
CA LEU A 67 -4.74 -9.13 13.54
C LEU A 67 -5.31 -7.94 12.74
N PRO A 68 -6.58 -7.56 12.95
CA PRO A 68 -7.11 -6.31 12.42
C PRO A 68 -6.33 -5.11 12.96
N ALA A 69 -5.93 -4.19 12.08
CA ALA A 69 -5.16 -3.01 12.44
C ALA A 69 -5.91 -2.06 13.40
N ASP A 70 -7.25 -2.01 13.29
CA ASP A 70 -8.14 -1.22 14.16
C ASP A 70 -8.67 -2.02 15.37
N GLY A 71 -8.19 -3.25 15.57
CA GLY A 71 -8.65 -4.15 16.64
C GLY A 71 -10.06 -4.72 16.42
N SER A 72 -10.70 -4.46 15.27
CA SER A 72 -12.05 -4.93 14.96
C SER A 72 -12.07 -5.81 13.70
N SER A 73 -12.42 -7.08 13.86
CA SER A 73 -12.57 -8.01 12.72
C SER A 73 -13.87 -7.80 11.94
N LYS A 74 -14.81 -6.99 12.43
CA LYS A 74 -16.17 -6.85 11.88
C LYS A 74 -16.19 -6.32 10.44
N ASN A 75 -15.18 -5.56 10.05
CA ASN A 75 -15.14 -4.91 8.73
C ASN A 75 -14.29 -5.67 7.71
N ILE A 76 -13.69 -6.81 8.08
CA ILE A 76 -12.78 -7.55 7.20
C ILE A 76 -13.58 -8.47 6.29
N ARG A 77 -13.45 -8.25 4.98
CA ARG A 77 -14.12 -9.04 3.94
C ARG A 77 -13.31 -10.29 3.60
N TRP A 78 -13.27 -11.26 4.52
CA TRP A 78 -12.47 -12.48 4.41
C TRP A 78 -12.68 -13.27 3.11
N ALA A 79 -13.90 -13.33 2.58
CA ALA A 79 -14.18 -14.02 1.32
C ALA A 79 -13.52 -13.33 0.11
N ALA A 80 -13.55 -12.00 0.06
CA ALA A 80 -12.87 -11.22 -0.99
C ALA A 80 -11.35 -11.35 -0.86
N LEU A 81 -10.82 -11.31 0.37
CA LEU A 81 -9.41 -11.55 0.64
C LEU A 81 -8.97 -12.94 0.15
N LYS A 82 -9.72 -14.00 0.49
CA LYS A 82 -9.43 -15.37 0.02
C LYS A 82 -9.35 -15.42 -1.50
N LYS A 83 -10.33 -14.82 -2.20
CA LYS A 83 -10.37 -14.78 -3.66
C LYS A 83 -9.15 -14.09 -4.25
N LEU A 84 -8.74 -12.94 -3.70
CA LEU A 84 -7.57 -12.19 -4.19
C LEU A 84 -6.25 -12.88 -3.87
N LEU A 85 -6.11 -13.52 -2.70
CA LEU A 85 -4.94 -14.32 -2.36
C LEU A 85 -4.77 -15.50 -3.32
N VAL A 86 -5.86 -16.20 -3.66
CA VAL A 86 -5.85 -17.26 -4.68
C VAL A 86 -5.44 -16.71 -6.04
N ALA A 87 -5.97 -15.54 -6.44
CA ALA A 87 -5.62 -14.91 -7.72
C ALA A 87 -4.15 -14.44 -7.79
N ALA A 88 -3.53 -14.11 -6.66
CA ALA A 88 -2.12 -13.73 -6.59
C ALA A 88 -1.16 -14.93 -6.76
N CYS A 89 -1.64 -16.13 -6.45
CA CYS A 89 -0.88 -17.38 -6.58
C CYS A 89 -0.66 -17.75 -8.06
N PRO A 90 0.56 -18.18 -8.45
CA PRO A 90 0.80 -18.70 -9.80
C PRO A 90 -0.05 -19.94 -10.07
N SER A 91 -0.49 -20.11 -11.31
CA SER A 91 -1.23 -21.31 -11.72
C SER A 91 -0.29 -22.50 -11.99
N THR A 92 -0.74 -23.71 -11.68
CA THR A 92 -0.01 -24.98 -11.86
C THR A 92 0.13 -25.44 -13.32
N ARG A 93 -0.14 -24.58 -14.32
CA ARG A 93 0.00 -25.00 -15.72
C ARG A 93 1.49 -25.20 -16.04
N PRO A 94 1.90 -26.40 -16.48
CA PRO A 94 3.30 -26.68 -16.75
C PRO A 94 3.82 -25.72 -17.82
N HIS A 95 5.00 -25.15 -17.54
CA HIS A 95 5.81 -24.37 -18.45
C HIS A 95 6.23 -25.23 -19.66
N LEU A 96 5.33 -25.46 -20.61
CA LEU A 96 5.63 -26.06 -21.92
C LEU A 96 5.63 -25.02 -23.04
N LEU A 97 5.58 -23.73 -22.71
CA LEU A 97 5.79 -22.65 -23.67
C LEU A 97 6.80 -21.67 -23.06
N LEU A 98 7.76 -21.28 -23.90
CA LEU A 98 8.94 -20.43 -23.70
C LEU A 98 8.89 -19.42 -22.54
N PRO A 99 10.05 -18.96 -22.02
CA PRO A 99 10.16 -17.76 -21.19
C PRO A 99 9.91 -16.51 -22.05
N HIS A 100 8.78 -16.44 -22.73
CA HIS A 100 8.21 -15.17 -23.13
C HIS A 100 7.64 -14.58 -21.86
N LEU A 101 8.28 -13.50 -21.38
CA LEU A 101 7.68 -12.51 -20.49
C LEU A 101 6.17 -12.54 -20.69
N ALA A 102 5.42 -13.02 -19.70
CA ALA A 102 3.99 -12.83 -19.67
C ALA A 102 3.78 -11.33 -19.51
N VAL A 103 3.82 -10.61 -20.63
CA VAL A 103 3.43 -9.21 -20.70
C VAL A 103 1.96 -9.23 -20.33
N SER A 104 1.65 -8.93 -19.07
CA SER A 104 0.27 -8.76 -18.65
C SER A 104 -0.33 -7.73 -19.59
N LYS A 105 -1.47 -8.04 -20.22
CA LYS A 105 -2.16 -7.07 -21.05
C LYS A 105 -2.28 -5.77 -20.26
N PRO A 106 -1.96 -4.60 -20.84
CA PRO A 106 -2.07 -3.34 -20.11
C PRO A 106 -3.50 -3.20 -19.61
N LYS A 107 -3.65 -3.02 -18.29
CA LYS A 107 -4.96 -2.84 -17.68
C LYS A 107 -5.60 -1.57 -18.26
N LYS A 108 -6.84 -1.68 -18.70
CA LYS A 108 -7.61 -0.53 -19.19
C LYS A 108 -7.85 0.45 -18.04
N MET A 109 -7.48 1.70 -18.26
CA MET A 109 -7.75 2.78 -17.32
C MET A 109 -9.10 3.43 -17.62
N TYR A 110 -9.76 3.88 -16.56
CA TYR A 110 -11.05 4.55 -16.62
C TYR A 110 -10.96 5.87 -15.86
N LEU A 111 -11.65 6.89 -16.38
CA LEU A 111 -11.89 8.15 -15.71
C LEU A 111 -13.24 8.08 -15.01
N LEU A 112 -13.24 8.19 -13.69
CA LEU A 112 -14.43 8.30 -12.87
C LEU A 112 -14.59 9.77 -12.45
N GLN A 113 -15.73 10.37 -12.77
CA GLN A 113 -16.09 11.72 -12.34
C GLN A 113 -17.31 11.65 -11.43
N THR A 114 -17.23 12.31 -10.27
CA THR A 114 -18.36 12.45 -9.34
C THR A 114 -18.57 13.92 -9.01
N SER A 115 -19.83 14.36 -8.94
CA SER A 115 -20.23 15.67 -8.46
C SER A 115 -21.24 15.51 -7.34
N SER A 116 -21.02 16.19 -6.22
CA SER A 116 -21.97 16.24 -5.10
C SER A 116 -21.84 17.54 -4.32
N MET A 117 -22.75 17.79 -3.37
CA MET A 117 -22.50 18.83 -2.36
C MET A 117 -21.27 18.45 -1.52
N ASP A 118 -20.39 19.41 -1.26
CA ASP A 118 -19.21 19.15 -0.44
C ASP A 118 -19.61 18.87 1.01
N SER A 119 -19.02 17.83 1.59
CA SER A 119 -19.26 17.46 2.98
C SER A 119 -17.99 16.92 3.61
N ILE A 120 -17.87 17.12 4.93
CA ILE A 120 -16.70 16.67 5.68
C ILE A 120 -16.56 15.16 5.54
N GLY A 121 -15.43 14.73 4.97
CA GLY A 121 -15.11 13.31 4.82
C GLY A 121 -15.70 12.64 3.58
N LEU A 122 -16.29 13.39 2.65
CA LEU A 122 -16.78 12.89 1.37
C LEU A 122 -15.72 12.03 0.64
N LEU A 123 -14.48 12.54 0.53
CA LEU A 123 -13.36 11.81 -0.07
C LEU A 123 -13.02 10.51 0.68
N ASN A 124 -13.20 10.47 2.01
CA ASN A 124 -13.02 9.23 2.76
C ASN A 124 -14.07 8.18 2.38
N ASP A 125 -15.32 8.61 2.25
CA ASP A 125 -16.42 7.71 1.94
C ASP A 125 -16.32 7.21 0.49
N ILE A 126 -15.99 8.09 -0.47
CA ILE A 126 -15.70 7.69 -1.86
C ILE A 126 -14.52 6.70 -1.92
N SER A 127 -13.39 7.02 -1.28
CA SER A 127 -12.21 6.14 -1.31
C SER A 127 -12.49 4.77 -0.70
N ARG A 128 -13.34 4.71 0.33
CA ARG A 128 -13.82 3.46 0.93
C ARG A 128 -14.67 2.67 -0.07
N THR A 129 -15.64 3.29 -0.72
CA THR A 129 -16.51 2.63 -1.70
C THR A 129 -15.71 2.10 -2.90
N LEU A 130 -14.74 2.85 -3.41
CA LEU A 130 -13.85 2.39 -4.48
C LEU A 130 -13.03 1.17 -4.07
N TRP A 131 -12.45 1.21 -2.86
CA TRP A 131 -11.74 0.06 -2.30
C TRP A 131 -12.65 -1.15 -2.08
N GLU A 132 -13.88 -0.92 -1.61
CA GLU A 132 -14.90 -1.98 -1.47
C GLU A 132 -15.20 -2.65 -2.81
N LEU A 133 -15.21 -1.88 -3.89
CA LEU A 133 -15.46 -2.41 -5.22
C LEU A 133 -14.19 -2.95 -5.89
N GLU A 134 -13.05 -3.05 -5.20
CA GLU A 134 -11.76 -3.50 -5.77
C GLU A 134 -11.28 -2.61 -6.94
N ILE A 135 -11.65 -1.33 -6.91
CA ILE A 135 -11.23 -0.30 -7.84
C ILE A 135 -9.98 0.40 -7.27
N THR A 136 -8.87 0.31 -7.99
CA THR A 136 -7.62 0.98 -7.61
C THR A 136 -7.58 2.38 -8.22
N VAL A 137 -7.30 3.39 -7.39
CA VAL A 137 -7.08 4.77 -7.82
C VAL A 137 -5.60 4.96 -8.14
N HIS A 138 -5.29 5.50 -9.32
CA HIS A 138 -3.91 5.82 -9.76
C HIS A 138 -3.63 7.32 -9.81
N LYS A 139 -4.68 8.13 -10.01
CA LYS A 139 -4.63 9.59 -9.93
C LYS A 139 -5.95 10.11 -9.38
N MET A 140 -5.89 11.19 -8.62
CA MET A 140 -7.08 11.89 -8.15
C MET A 140 -6.87 13.39 -8.28
N ASN A 141 -7.92 14.10 -8.66
CA ASN A 141 -8.05 15.54 -8.53
C ASN A 141 -9.45 15.82 -7.97
N ALA A 142 -9.50 16.35 -6.76
CA ALA A 142 -10.72 16.74 -6.08
C ALA A 142 -10.66 18.24 -5.79
N THR A 143 -11.72 18.96 -6.10
CA THR A 143 -11.81 20.42 -5.88
C THR A 143 -13.21 20.81 -5.47
N VAL A 144 -13.30 21.77 -4.55
CA VAL A 144 -14.57 22.41 -4.22
C VAL A 144 -14.77 23.64 -5.11
N THR A 145 -15.90 23.73 -5.79
CA THR A 145 -16.28 24.86 -6.64
C THR A 145 -16.90 26.00 -5.82
N PRO A 146 -16.92 27.24 -6.34
CA PRO A 146 -17.46 28.39 -5.61
C PRO A 146 -18.94 28.28 -5.19
N ASP A 147 -19.72 27.45 -5.89
CA ASP A 147 -21.11 27.13 -5.56
C ASP A 147 -21.25 26.04 -4.46
N GLY A 148 -20.13 25.60 -3.86
CA GLY A 148 -20.12 24.64 -2.75
C GLY A 148 -20.23 23.18 -3.18
N LYS A 149 -20.09 22.87 -4.48
CA LYS A 149 -20.08 21.49 -4.98
C LYS A 149 -18.66 20.92 -4.97
N ALA A 150 -18.53 19.66 -4.60
CA ALA A 150 -17.30 18.90 -4.75
C ALA A 150 -17.29 18.22 -6.12
N LEU A 151 -16.30 18.59 -6.95
CA LEU A 151 -15.99 17.90 -8.20
C LEU A 151 -14.78 17.00 -7.96
N ASN A 152 -14.98 15.69 -8.07
CA ASN A 152 -13.91 14.71 -7.90
C ASN A 152 -13.70 13.92 -9.19
N MET A 153 -12.45 13.83 -9.62
CA MET A 153 -12.03 13.10 -10.80
C MET A 153 -10.95 12.09 -10.40
N PHE A 154 -11.17 10.82 -10.73
CA PHE A 154 -10.29 9.71 -10.40
C PHE A 154 -9.89 8.96 -11.67
N CYS A 155 -8.60 8.73 -11.87
CA CYS A 155 -8.12 7.75 -12.83
C CYS A 155 -8.00 6.40 -12.12
N VAL A 156 -8.71 5.38 -12.60
CA VAL A 156 -8.88 4.11 -11.89
C VAL A 156 -8.67 2.88 -12.78
N THR A 157 -8.36 1.75 -12.17
CA THR A 157 -8.39 0.42 -12.79
C THR A 157 -9.25 -0.55 -11.98
N ASP A 158 -9.95 -1.45 -12.65
CA ASP A 158 -10.68 -2.55 -12.00
C ASP A 158 -9.75 -3.75 -11.76
N SER A 159 -9.61 -4.18 -10.51
CA SER A 159 -8.86 -5.41 -10.21
C SER A 159 -9.55 -6.66 -10.78
N ARG A 160 -10.86 -6.57 -11.04
CA ARG A 160 -11.63 -7.66 -11.68
C ARG A 160 -11.60 -7.58 -13.21
N GLU A 161 -11.07 -6.50 -13.77
CA GLU A 161 -11.03 -6.23 -15.22
C GLU A 161 -12.41 -6.22 -15.90
N MET A 162 -13.50 -5.95 -15.16
CA MET A 162 -14.89 -5.97 -15.66
C MET A 162 -15.46 -4.58 -15.92
N LEU A 163 -14.72 -3.49 -15.68
CA LEU A 163 -15.20 -2.11 -15.91
C LEU A 163 -15.52 -1.80 -17.39
N HIS A 164 -15.20 -2.68 -18.32
CA HIS A 164 -15.65 -2.57 -19.71
C HIS A 164 -17.13 -2.97 -19.89
N GLU A 165 -17.70 -3.66 -18.92
CA GLU A 165 -19.11 -4.06 -18.91
C GLU A 165 -19.98 -2.97 -18.29
N LYS A 166 -21.07 -2.61 -18.96
CA LYS A 166 -22.00 -1.59 -18.48
C LYS A 166 -22.59 -1.94 -17.10
N ARG A 167 -22.91 -3.21 -16.85
CA ARG A 167 -23.41 -3.68 -15.55
C ARG A 167 -22.46 -3.36 -14.39
N ARG A 168 -21.14 -3.49 -14.62
CA ARG A 168 -20.11 -3.18 -13.62
C ARG A 168 -19.99 -1.68 -13.37
N GLN A 169 -20.14 -0.87 -14.43
CA GLN A 169 -20.18 0.58 -14.32
C GLN A 169 -21.44 1.05 -13.57
N ASP A 170 -22.60 0.47 -13.89
CA ASP A 170 -23.87 0.81 -13.24
C ASP A 170 -23.84 0.48 -11.74
N ASP A 171 -23.30 -0.69 -11.35
CA ASP A 171 -23.10 -1.09 -9.95
C ASP A 171 -22.16 -0.13 -9.20
N LEU A 172 -21.04 0.26 -9.86
CA LEU A 172 -20.10 1.24 -9.32
C LEU A 172 -20.77 2.60 -9.09
N CYS A 173 -21.44 3.13 -10.12
CA CYS A 173 -22.12 4.42 -10.05
C CYS A 173 -23.25 4.40 -9.02
N PHE A 174 -24.02 3.32 -8.93
CA PHE A 174 -25.08 3.15 -7.94
C PHE A 174 -24.52 3.24 -6.52
N ARG A 175 -23.47 2.47 -6.21
CA ARG A 175 -22.84 2.46 -4.88
C ARG A 175 -22.22 3.81 -4.51
N LEU A 176 -21.61 4.50 -5.47
CA LEU A 176 -21.08 5.84 -5.26
C LEU A 176 -22.21 6.84 -5.00
N LYS A 177 -23.27 6.85 -5.81
CA LYS A 177 -24.43 7.74 -5.57
C LYS A 177 -25.06 7.53 -4.20
N SER A 178 -25.22 6.28 -3.75
CA SER A 178 -25.69 5.99 -2.39
C SER A 178 -24.77 6.53 -1.29
N THR A 179 -23.48 6.72 -1.59
CA THR A 179 -22.50 7.30 -0.67
C THR A 179 -22.54 8.84 -0.68
N LEU A 180 -22.84 9.45 -1.83
CA LEU A 180 -22.86 10.91 -2.03
C LEU A 180 -24.15 11.58 -1.52
N GLY A 181 -25.23 10.83 -1.29
CA GLY A 181 -26.55 11.35 -0.87
C GLY A 181 -27.60 11.38 -2.00
N GLU A 182 -28.79 11.92 -1.74
CA GLU A 182 -29.93 11.86 -2.70
C GLU A 182 -30.07 13.08 -3.63
N GLU A 183 -29.46 14.24 -3.33
CA GLU A 183 -29.68 15.48 -4.09
C GLU A 183 -28.63 15.69 -5.20
N ASP A 184 -29.08 15.86 -6.46
CA ASP A 184 -28.31 16.29 -7.66
C ASP A 184 -26.88 15.73 -7.84
N ASN A 185 -26.67 14.46 -7.46
CA ASN A 185 -25.37 13.80 -7.56
C ASN A 185 -25.13 13.18 -8.94
N SER A 186 -24.02 13.53 -9.57
CA SER A 186 -23.58 12.91 -10.83
C SER A 186 -22.43 11.92 -10.60
N CYS A 187 -22.41 10.85 -11.38
CA CYS A 187 -21.35 9.85 -11.35
C CYS A 187 -21.23 9.23 -12.74
N ASP A 188 -20.11 9.50 -13.41
CA ASP A 188 -19.85 9.09 -14.78
C ASP A 188 -18.52 8.34 -14.87
N VAL A 189 -18.51 7.26 -15.67
CA VAL A 189 -17.32 6.44 -15.91
C VAL A 189 -17.05 6.41 -17.41
N VAL A 190 -15.85 6.86 -17.79
CA VAL A 190 -15.42 6.94 -19.19
C VAL A 190 -14.13 6.14 -19.35
N LEU A 191 -13.93 5.47 -20.49
CA LEU A 191 -12.64 4.85 -20.80
C LEU A 191 -11.60 5.97 -20.99
N ALA A 192 -10.50 5.90 -20.24
CA ALA A 192 -9.47 6.92 -20.34
C ALA A 192 -8.76 6.82 -21.71
N GLY A 193 -8.46 7.96 -22.33
CA GLY A 193 -7.75 8.01 -23.61
C GLY A 193 -6.31 7.50 -23.52
N SER A 194 -5.64 7.32 -24.66
CA SER A 194 -4.28 6.78 -24.71
C SER A 194 -3.25 7.65 -23.99
N GLU A 195 -3.56 8.94 -23.79
CA GLU A 195 -2.78 9.89 -22.98
C GLU A 195 -2.74 9.54 -21.49
N TRP A 196 -3.63 8.65 -21.03
CA TRP A 196 -3.66 8.08 -19.68
C TRP A 196 -3.21 6.61 -19.66
N GLY A 197 -3.01 5.99 -20.82
CA GLY A 197 -2.65 4.57 -20.97
C GLY A 197 -1.20 4.26 -20.59
N GLY A 198 -0.34 5.28 -20.53
CA GLY A 198 0.95 5.22 -19.86
C GLY A 198 0.78 5.68 -18.42
N LEU A 199 1.22 4.87 -17.46
CA LEU A 199 1.60 5.35 -16.12
C LEU A 199 2.89 6.20 -16.22
N ASP A 200 2.93 7.08 -17.21
CA ASP A 200 4.01 8.01 -17.43
C ASP A 200 3.91 9.00 -16.28
N CYS A 201 4.93 8.98 -15.41
CA CYS A 201 5.11 9.91 -14.30
C CYS A 201 4.62 11.28 -14.76
N THR A 202 3.61 11.86 -14.09
CA THR A 202 3.00 13.10 -14.54
C THR A 202 4.11 14.14 -14.81
N PRO A 203 4.43 14.47 -16.08
CA PRO A 203 5.57 15.34 -16.36
C PRO A 203 5.31 16.79 -15.93
N PHE A 204 4.06 17.10 -15.55
CA PHE A 204 3.51 18.44 -15.47
C PHE A 204 3.28 18.98 -14.07
N LEU A 205 3.62 18.23 -13.01
CA LEU A 205 3.59 18.75 -11.66
C LEU A 205 5.00 18.76 -11.10
N SER A 206 5.61 19.94 -11.03
CA SER A 206 6.83 20.15 -10.27
C SER A 206 6.55 19.84 -8.80
N VAL A 207 7.23 18.84 -8.27
CA VAL A 207 7.30 18.61 -6.83
C VAL A 207 7.93 19.86 -6.21
N PRO A 208 7.37 20.44 -5.13
CA PRO A 208 8.01 21.55 -4.44
C PRO A 208 9.48 21.19 -4.14
N SER A 209 10.42 22.09 -4.44
CA SER A 209 11.86 21.84 -4.26
C SER A 209 12.20 21.46 -2.81
N THR A 210 11.43 21.95 -1.85
CA THR A 210 11.49 21.58 -0.43
C THR A 210 11.15 20.10 -0.19
N LEU A 211 10.09 19.59 -0.83
CA LEU A 211 9.72 18.18 -0.75
C LEU A 211 10.74 17.32 -1.50
N ALA A 212 11.23 17.75 -2.66
CA ALA A 212 12.30 17.02 -3.35
C ALA A 212 13.55 16.90 -2.46
N MET A 213 14.03 17.99 -1.84
CA MET A 213 15.18 17.97 -0.92
C MET A 213 14.94 17.07 0.30
N ASP A 214 13.75 17.11 0.91
CA ASP A 214 13.43 16.29 2.08
C ASP A 214 13.26 14.80 1.72
N LEU A 215 12.67 14.49 0.55
CA LEU A 215 12.60 13.14 0.01
C LEU A 215 14.00 12.54 -0.23
N CYS A 216 14.96 13.38 -0.62
CA CYS A 216 16.36 13.02 -0.86
C CYS A 216 17.24 13.05 0.40
N SER A 217 16.76 13.63 1.51
CA SER A 217 17.51 13.65 2.77
C SER A 217 17.71 12.23 3.30
N LYS A 218 18.98 11.85 3.46
CA LYS A 218 19.43 10.61 4.15
C LYS A 218 19.42 10.75 5.68
N LYS A 219 19.08 11.93 6.22
CA LYS A 219 19.02 12.18 7.66
C LYS A 219 17.59 12.07 8.14
N ALA A 220 17.32 11.02 8.92
CA ALA A 220 16.07 10.84 9.63
C ALA A 220 16.15 11.42 11.05
N PRO A 221 15.17 12.23 11.50
CA PRO A 221 14.76 12.25 12.90
C PRO A 221 13.83 11.04 13.13
N GLY A 222 14.34 9.82 12.89
CA GLY A 222 13.62 8.56 13.09
C GLY A 222 13.94 8.02 14.47
N THR A 223 12.93 7.89 15.33
CA THR A 223 13.06 7.49 16.73
C THR A 223 13.18 5.97 16.95
N GLY A 224 13.15 5.17 15.88
CA GLY A 224 13.17 3.70 15.96
C GLY A 224 14.56 3.11 15.71
N LYS A 225 15.13 2.43 16.70
CA LYS A 225 16.36 1.65 16.54
C LYS A 225 16.06 0.42 15.67
N VAL A 226 16.58 0.41 14.44
CA VAL A 226 16.56 -0.75 13.55
C VAL A 226 17.95 -1.38 13.55
N THR A 227 18.03 -2.70 13.59
CA THR A 227 19.28 -3.45 13.43
C THR A 227 19.10 -4.43 12.29
N ILE A 228 19.97 -4.35 11.28
CA ILE A 228 19.97 -5.25 10.13
C ILE A 228 21.33 -5.94 10.07
N LYS A 229 21.33 -7.27 10.01
CA LYS A 229 22.56 -8.06 9.87
C LYS A 229 22.43 -9.04 8.71
N LEU A 230 23.54 -9.23 8.01
CA LEU A 230 23.68 -10.24 6.97
C LEU A 230 24.79 -11.22 7.38
N ASP A 231 24.50 -12.51 7.32
CA ASP A 231 25.43 -13.57 7.68
C ASP A 231 25.51 -14.64 6.58
N ASN A 232 26.72 -14.94 6.14
CA ASN A 232 27.02 -15.96 5.15
C ASN A 232 27.63 -17.24 5.76
N SER A 233 27.74 -17.36 7.08
CA SER A 233 28.34 -18.51 7.76
C SER A 233 27.32 -19.60 8.13
N LEU A 234 26.09 -19.22 8.48
CA LEU A 234 25.06 -20.12 9.03
C LEU A 234 24.38 -21.04 8.00
N SER A 235 24.60 -20.82 6.71
CA SER A 235 24.11 -21.68 5.65
C SER A 235 25.13 -21.80 4.53
N PRO A 236 25.41 -23.00 4.00
CA PRO A 236 26.30 -23.14 2.85
C PRO A 236 25.68 -22.55 1.58
N GLY A 237 24.35 -22.56 1.47
CA GLY A 237 23.62 -22.14 0.26
C GLY A 237 23.05 -20.73 0.30
N HIS A 238 22.76 -20.16 1.48
CA HIS A 238 21.97 -18.94 1.60
C HIS A 238 22.70 -17.85 2.40
N THR A 239 22.31 -16.59 2.17
CA THR A 239 22.64 -15.47 3.06
C THR A 239 21.52 -15.34 4.08
N LEU A 240 21.82 -15.33 5.39
CA LEU A 240 20.85 -15.03 6.43
C LEU A 240 20.74 -13.51 6.56
N LEU A 241 19.53 -12.98 6.42
CA LEU A 241 19.16 -11.59 6.71
C LEU A 241 18.35 -11.57 8.00
N GLN A 242 18.84 -10.83 8.99
CA GLN A 242 18.16 -10.65 10.27
C GLN A 242 17.81 -9.18 10.48
N ILE A 243 16.57 -8.91 10.84
CA ILE A 243 16.04 -7.57 11.06
C ILE A 243 15.38 -7.52 12.44
N TRP A 244 15.84 -6.61 13.29
CA TRP A 244 15.21 -6.29 14.57
C TRP A 244 14.72 -4.85 14.57
N CYS A 245 13.44 -4.65 14.82
CA CYS A 245 12.82 -3.34 14.88
C CYS A 245 11.48 -3.39 15.63
N LYS A 246 10.92 -2.23 16.00
CA LYS A 246 9.54 -2.19 16.49
C LYS A 246 8.58 -2.61 15.39
N ASP A 247 7.66 -3.52 15.72
CA ASP A 247 6.59 -3.92 14.82
C ASP A 247 5.66 -2.74 14.57
N ARG A 248 5.18 -2.64 13.34
CA ARG A 248 4.42 -1.51 12.85
C ARG A 248 3.56 -1.92 11.66
N ARG A 249 2.50 -1.16 11.38
CA ARG A 249 1.60 -1.43 10.26
C ARG A 249 2.36 -1.43 8.94
N GLY A 250 2.21 -2.52 8.18
CA GLY A 250 2.85 -2.71 6.89
C GLY A 250 4.33 -3.10 6.94
N LEU A 251 4.94 -3.35 8.11
CA LEU A 251 6.37 -3.72 8.23
C LEU A 251 6.75 -4.87 7.30
N MET A 252 5.98 -5.96 7.35
CA MET A 252 6.21 -7.15 6.54
C MET A 252 6.10 -6.86 5.04
N TYR A 253 5.13 -6.02 4.63
CA TYR A 253 4.98 -5.61 3.24
C TYR A 253 6.18 -4.76 2.80
N ASP A 254 6.59 -3.78 3.60
CA ASP A 254 7.71 -2.89 3.26
C ASP A 254 9.03 -3.67 3.13
N CYS A 255 9.26 -4.65 4.01
CA CYS A 255 10.40 -5.57 3.92
C CYS A 255 10.33 -6.43 2.64
N MET A 256 9.23 -7.17 2.44
CA MET A 256 9.08 -8.08 1.31
C MET A 256 9.09 -7.37 -0.04
N ARG A 257 8.52 -6.16 -0.11
CA ARG A 257 8.56 -5.30 -1.29
C ARG A 257 10.00 -4.88 -1.60
N THR A 258 10.75 -4.45 -0.58
CA THR A 258 12.16 -4.08 -0.76
C THR A 258 13.01 -5.25 -1.26
N LEU A 259 12.78 -6.46 -0.74
CA LEU A 259 13.45 -7.66 -1.24
C LEU A 259 13.10 -7.95 -2.71
N LYS A 260 11.81 -7.82 -3.08
CA LYS A 260 11.36 -7.96 -4.46
C LYS A 260 12.01 -6.93 -5.39
N ASP A 261 12.12 -5.66 -4.95
CA ASP A 261 12.76 -4.59 -5.71
C ASP A 261 14.24 -4.93 -6.04
N PHE A 262 14.92 -5.64 -5.13
CA PHE A 262 16.29 -6.10 -5.27
C PHE A 262 16.41 -7.48 -5.95
N GLN A 263 15.32 -8.02 -6.49
CA GLN A 263 15.25 -9.36 -7.09
C GLN A 263 15.70 -10.48 -6.14
N ILE A 264 15.44 -10.33 -4.84
CA ILE A 264 15.84 -11.28 -3.80
C ILE A 264 14.75 -12.34 -3.64
N GLN A 265 15.15 -13.60 -3.66
CA GLN A 265 14.32 -14.76 -3.34
C GLN A 265 14.46 -15.11 -1.86
N VAL A 266 13.34 -15.38 -1.19
CA VAL A 266 13.31 -15.80 0.21
C VAL A 266 13.04 -17.29 0.24
N ALA A 267 14.04 -18.10 0.64
CA ALA A 267 13.93 -19.55 0.70
C ALA A 267 13.21 -20.02 1.97
N TYR A 268 13.55 -19.40 3.10
CA TYR A 268 12.89 -19.59 4.38
C TYR A 268 12.77 -18.23 5.06
N GLY A 269 11.67 -18.01 5.77
CA GLY A 269 11.46 -16.80 6.53
C GLY A 269 10.66 -17.04 7.78
N ARG A 270 11.09 -16.42 8.87
CA ARG A 270 10.39 -16.39 10.15
C ARG A 270 10.23 -14.95 10.58
N LEU A 271 9.02 -14.59 10.95
CA LEU A 271 8.64 -13.31 11.54
C LEU A 271 7.99 -13.61 12.88
N ALA A 272 8.44 -12.93 13.94
CA ALA A 272 7.80 -12.97 15.24
C ALA A 272 7.80 -11.58 15.86
N THR A 273 6.65 -11.15 16.37
CA THR A 273 6.53 -9.97 17.22
C THR A 273 6.33 -10.42 18.66
N ASP A 274 7.12 -9.88 19.58
CA ASP A 274 7.01 -10.16 21.01
C ASP A 274 5.88 -9.35 21.68
N ALA A 275 5.62 -9.63 22.96
CA ALA A 275 4.58 -8.93 23.72
C ALA A 275 4.86 -7.42 23.94
N LYS A 276 6.10 -6.97 23.74
CA LYS A 276 6.53 -5.57 23.85
C LYS A 276 6.48 -4.84 22.50
N GLY A 277 6.04 -5.53 21.44
CA GLY A 277 6.01 -5.02 20.08
C GLY A 277 7.39 -4.96 19.41
N ASP A 278 8.39 -5.65 19.94
CA ASP A 278 9.67 -5.84 19.26
C ASP A 278 9.54 -7.00 18.26
N GLY A 279 9.77 -6.70 16.99
CA GLY A 279 9.72 -7.63 15.86
C GLY A 279 11.11 -8.15 15.50
N GLU A 280 11.18 -9.46 15.25
CA GLU A 280 12.33 -10.18 14.74
C GLU A 280 11.96 -10.85 13.41
N ILE A 281 12.73 -10.56 12.36
CA ILE A 281 12.56 -11.14 11.03
C ILE A 281 13.86 -11.82 10.62
N ASP A 282 13.84 -13.13 10.47
CA ASP A 282 14.95 -13.95 9.99
C ASP A 282 14.60 -14.53 8.62
N LEU A 283 15.36 -14.18 7.60
CA LEU A 283 15.14 -14.61 6.22
C LEU A 283 16.40 -15.25 5.64
N PHE A 284 16.31 -16.49 5.16
CA PHE A 284 17.34 -17.09 4.32
C PHE A 284 17.07 -16.67 2.88
N ILE A 285 17.98 -15.88 2.34
CA ILE A 285 17.80 -15.20 1.06
C ILE A 285 18.87 -15.58 0.02
N LEU A 286 18.46 -15.51 -1.24
CA LEU A 286 19.30 -15.61 -2.42
C LEU A 286 19.06 -14.40 -3.31
N HIS A 287 20.09 -13.95 -4.01
CA HIS A 287 19.90 -13.00 -5.10
C HIS A 287 19.23 -13.70 -6.29
N GLY A 288 18.68 -12.93 -7.24
CA GLY A 288 17.89 -13.46 -8.36
C GLY A 288 18.66 -14.40 -9.32
N ASP A 289 19.98 -14.48 -9.19
CA ASP A 289 20.86 -15.44 -9.87
C ASP A 289 21.00 -16.77 -9.10
N GLY A 290 20.25 -16.96 -8.01
CA GLY A 290 20.26 -18.16 -7.17
C GLY A 290 21.50 -18.28 -6.27
N LYS A 291 22.27 -17.20 -6.10
CA LYS A 291 23.50 -17.20 -5.30
C LYS A 291 23.36 -16.38 -4.03
N LYS A 292 24.28 -16.63 -3.09
CA LYS A 292 24.47 -15.81 -1.89
C LYS A 292 24.87 -14.39 -2.27
N ILE A 293 24.46 -13.44 -1.43
CA ILE A 293 24.89 -12.05 -1.54
C ILE A 293 26.23 -11.95 -0.80
N VAL A 294 27.34 -12.09 -1.52
CA VAL A 294 28.70 -12.02 -0.97
C VAL A 294 29.32 -10.63 -1.16
N ASP A 295 28.91 -9.93 -2.21
CA ASP A 295 29.42 -8.60 -2.54
C ASP A 295 29.02 -7.57 -1.45
N PRO A 296 30.00 -6.95 -0.76
CA PRO A 296 29.74 -6.03 0.34
C PRO A 296 28.99 -4.76 -0.11
N VAL A 297 29.14 -4.32 -1.36
CA VAL A 297 28.41 -3.17 -1.91
C VAL A 297 26.93 -3.53 -2.09
N LYS A 298 26.64 -4.73 -2.61
CA LYS A 298 25.26 -5.22 -2.72
C LYS A 298 24.60 -5.39 -1.35
N GLN A 299 25.34 -5.93 -0.37
CA GLN A 299 24.89 -6.04 1.01
C GLN A 299 24.57 -4.67 1.62
N GLN A 300 25.50 -3.71 1.50
CA GLN A 300 25.31 -2.36 2.04
C GLN A 300 24.13 -1.65 1.39
N ASN A 301 23.96 -1.77 0.07
CA ASN A 301 22.83 -1.18 -0.64
C ASN A 301 21.48 -1.77 -0.18
N LEU A 302 21.41 -3.09 0.01
CA LEU A 302 20.23 -3.76 0.53
C LEU A 302 19.90 -3.31 1.96
N CYS A 303 20.89 -3.33 2.87
CA CYS A 303 20.71 -2.93 4.27
C CYS A 303 20.27 -1.47 4.36
N SER A 304 20.95 -0.57 3.64
CA SER A 304 20.61 0.86 3.64
C SER A 304 19.19 1.10 3.13
N ARG A 305 18.75 0.31 2.13
CA ARG A 305 17.38 0.44 1.62
C ARG A 305 16.35 -0.10 2.59
N LEU A 306 16.57 -1.27 3.17
CA LEU A 306 15.67 -1.84 4.18
C LEU A 306 15.54 -0.90 5.38
N GLU A 307 16.65 -0.35 5.87
CA GLU A 307 16.64 0.60 6.99
C GLU A 307 15.79 1.84 6.69
N LEU A 308 15.94 2.41 5.49
CA LEU A 308 15.13 3.55 5.04
C LEU A 308 13.64 3.21 4.98
N GLU A 309 13.26 2.10 4.37
CA GLU A 309 11.85 1.70 4.19
C GLU A 309 11.21 1.27 5.52
N ILE A 310 11.99 0.69 6.45
CA ILE A 310 11.51 0.33 7.78
C ILE A 310 11.30 1.57 8.64
N THR A 311 12.28 2.49 8.70
CA THR A 311 12.21 3.68 9.56
C THR A 311 11.34 4.80 9.03
N GLN A 312 11.27 4.98 7.71
CA GLN A 312 10.55 6.07 7.06
C GLN A 312 9.78 5.59 5.81
N PRO A 313 8.79 4.69 5.96
CA PRO A 313 7.98 4.19 4.85
C PRO A 313 7.15 5.29 4.18
N VAL A 314 6.82 6.34 4.93
CA VAL A 314 6.07 7.51 4.48
C VAL A 314 6.73 8.78 5.00
N LYS A 315 6.73 9.83 4.18
CA LYS A 315 7.18 11.18 4.55
C LYS A 315 5.96 12.10 4.60
N ILE A 316 5.81 12.83 5.69
CA ILE A 316 4.67 13.70 5.97
C ILE A 316 5.21 15.11 6.19
N MET A 317 4.69 16.07 5.45
CA MET A 317 5.06 17.47 5.54
C MET A 317 3.79 18.31 5.52
N ILE A 318 3.71 19.31 6.40
CA ILE A 318 2.63 20.31 6.40
C ILE A 318 3.30 21.66 6.25
N MET A 319 2.87 22.43 5.26
CA MET A 319 3.47 23.72 4.93
C MET A 319 2.41 24.80 4.73
N ASP A 320 2.81 26.04 4.99
CA ASP A 320 2.02 27.22 4.65
C ASP A 320 2.17 27.53 3.17
N ARG A 321 1.06 27.72 2.48
CA ARG A 321 0.97 28.07 1.06
C ARG A 321 0.17 29.37 0.93
N GLY A 322 0.80 30.48 1.30
CA GLY A 322 0.10 31.76 1.38
C GLY A 322 -0.87 31.75 2.57
N PRO A 323 -2.18 32.04 2.36
CA PRO A 323 -3.18 31.92 3.42
C PRO A 323 -3.59 30.46 3.71
N ASP A 324 -3.32 29.55 2.78
CA ASP A 324 -3.78 28.16 2.86
C ASP A 324 -2.72 27.25 3.48
N ILE A 325 -3.15 26.08 3.96
CA ILE A 325 -2.25 25.05 4.50
C ILE A 325 -2.30 23.82 3.59
N GLU A 326 -1.13 23.35 3.21
CA GLU A 326 -0.96 22.19 2.35
C GLU A 326 -0.31 21.03 3.13
N LEU A 327 -1.00 19.90 3.17
CA LEU A 327 -0.46 18.61 3.60
C LEU A 327 0.10 17.87 2.39
N LEU A 328 1.33 17.41 2.51
CA LEU A 328 1.99 16.53 1.56
C LEU A 328 2.34 15.22 2.27
N VAL A 329 1.89 14.10 1.70
CA VAL A 329 2.29 12.75 2.13
C VAL A 329 2.89 12.03 0.94
N ALA A 330 4.10 11.51 1.12
CA ALA A 330 4.81 10.78 0.08
C ALA A 330 5.13 9.36 0.54
N ALA A 331 4.81 8.37 -0.30
CA ALA A 331 5.16 6.98 -0.11
C ALA A 331 5.98 6.50 -1.30
N SER A 332 6.94 5.61 -1.08
CA SER A 332 7.75 5.06 -2.15
C SER A 332 6.95 4.06 -2.98
N ILE A 333 7.19 4.02 -4.30
CA ILE A 333 6.59 3.04 -5.21
C ILE A 333 7.61 1.93 -5.47
N GLY A 334 7.17 0.66 -5.39
CA GLY A 334 8.01 -0.49 -5.74
C GLY A 334 8.19 -0.64 -7.25
N ILE A 335 9.13 -1.48 -7.70
CA ILE A 335 9.41 -1.66 -9.13
C ILE A 335 8.22 -2.19 -9.94
N CYS A 336 7.21 -2.75 -9.28
CA CYS A 336 5.98 -3.23 -9.90
C CYS A 336 4.94 -2.12 -10.15
N GLY A 337 5.28 -0.85 -9.91
CA GLY A 337 4.36 0.29 -10.11
C GLY A 337 3.20 0.27 -9.12
N GLN A 338 3.35 -0.38 -7.96
CA GLN A 338 2.33 -0.40 -6.93
C GLN A 338 2.76 0.48 -5.76
N GLY A 339 1.90 1.46 -5.46
CA GLY A 339 2.00 2.30 -4.27
C GLY A 339 1.75 1.52 -2.97
N ARG A 340 2.01 2.19 -1.85
CA ARG A 340 1.80 1.61 -0.53
C ARG A 340 0.29 1.50 -0.26
N PRO A 341 -0.23 0.34 0.18
CA PRO A 341 -1.66 0.19 0.43
C PRO A 341 -2.20 1.20 1.44
N ARG A 342 -3.48 1.56 1.25
CA ARG A 342 -4.33 2.34 2.18
C ARG A 342 -3.93 3.78 2.46
N VAL A 343 -2.87 4.33 1.85
CA VAL A 343 -2.41 5.69 2.16
C VAL A 343 -3.51 6.74 2.00
N LEU A 344 -4.19 6.80 0.86
CA LEU A 344 -5.31 7.74 0.63
C LEU A 344 -6.45 7.56 1.64
N HIS A 345 -6.86 6.32 1.90
CA HIS A 345 -7.98 6.01 2.78
C HIS A 345 -7.68 6.41 4.23
N ASP A 346 -6.48 6.08 4.70
CA ASP A 346 -6.07 6.33 6.08
C ASP A 346 -5.84 7.84 6.33
N ILE A 347 -5.28 8.59 5.36
CA ILE A 347 -5.17 10.06 5.45
C ILE A 347 -6.56 10.70 5.51
N THR A 348 -7.42 10.41 4.54
CA THR A 348 -8.77 11.01 4.49
C THR A 348 -9.62 10.63 5.70
N ARG A 349 -9.40 9.46 6.30
CA ARG A 349 -10.06 9.04 7.55
C ARG A 349 -9.62 9.90 8.73
N VAL A 350 -8.32 10.16 8.85
CA VAL A 350 -7.79 11.05 9.90
C VAL A 350 -8.33 12.46 9.73
N LEU A 351 -8.29 13.02 8.51
CA LEU A 351 -8.81 14.36 8.23
C LEU A 351 -10.31 14.47 8.55
N LYS A 352 -11.11 13.46 8.17
CA LYS A 352 -12.53 13.35 8.56
C LYS A 352 -12.72 13.34 10.07
N THR A 353 -11.90 12.58 10.81
CA THR A 353 -11.99 12.46 12.27
C THR A 353 -11.62 13.77 12.98
N LEU A 354 -10.66 14.52 12.43
CA LEU A 354 -10.26 15.82 12.94
C LEU A 354 -11.20 16.97 12.48
N GLY A 355 -12.22 16.68 11.67
CA GLY A 355 -13.14 17.70 11.15
C GLY A 355 -12.52 18.64 10.11
N ILE A 356 -11.38 18.27 9.53
CA ILE A 356 -10.65 19.10 8.56
C ILE A 356 -11.30 18.97 7.18
N CYS A 357 -11.69 20.10 6.60
CA CYS A 357 -12.21 20.17 5.25
C CYS A 357 -11.07 20.21 4.23
N ILE A 358 -11.27 19.50 3.12
CA ILE A 358 -10.31 19.43 2.02
C ILE A 358 -10.85 20.33 0.90
N PHE A 359 -10.19 21.46 0.66
CA PHE A 359 -10.54 22.35 -0.45
C PHE A 359 -10.11 21.74 -1.80
N LYS A 360 -8.89 21.18 -1.82
CA LYS A 360 -8.33 20.53 -2.99
C LYS A 360 -7.52 19.31 -2.58
N ALA A 361 -7.67 18.20 -3.30
CA ALA A 361 -6.77 17.07 -3.18
C ALA A 361 -6.21 16.67 -4.54
N ASP A 362 -4.91 16.42 -4.60
CA ASP A 362 -4.21 15.90 -5.76
C ASP A 362 -3.42 14.66 -5.35
N PHE A 363 -3.37 13.68 -6.23
CA PHE A 363 -2.63 12.45 -6.03
C PHE A 363 -2.01 12.06 -7.37
N GLY A 364 -0.70 11.81 -7.39
CA GLY A 364 0.01 11.38 -8.60
C GLY A 364 1.36 10.73 -8.33
N TRP A 365 1.98 10.24 -9.41
CA TRP A 365 3.29 9.58 -9.40
C TRP A 365 4.38 10.52 -9.88
N TYR A 366 5.48 10.56 -9.13
CA TYR A 366 6.59 11.46 -9.35
C TYR A 366 7.91 10.69 -9.41
N LEU A 367 8.76 11.01 -10.39
CA LEU A 367 10.11 10.48 -10.48
C LEU A 367 11.08 11.49 -9.85
N ILE A 368 11.72 11.11 -8.75
CA ILE A 368 12.62 11.98 -7.97
C ILE A 368 13.89 11.18 -7.71
N GLU A 369 15.04 11.65 -8.21
CA GLU A 369 16.35 10.98 -8.12
C GLU A 369 16.30 9.48 -8.51
N ASN A 370 15.69 9.18 -9.65
CA ASN A 370 15.51 7.81 -10.16
C ASN A 370 14.64 6.89 -9.28
N ARG A 371 13.87 7.45 -8.34
CA ARG A 371 12.88 6.72 -7.55
C ARG A 371 11.48 7.22 -7.84
N GLN A 372 10.55 6.29 -8.00
CA GLN A 372 9.14 6.60 -8.11
C GLN A 372 8.53 6.81 -6.72
N TRP A 373 7.77 7.89 -6.60
CA TRP A 373 7.07 8.29 -5.40
C TRP A 373 5.61 8.51 -5.71
N GLU A 374 4.80 8.07 -4.77
CA GLU A 374 3.38 8.32 -4.69
C GLU A 374 3.20 9.55 -3.79
N VAL A 375 2.78 10.68 -4.34
CA VAL A 375 2.63 11.92 -3.57
C VAL A 375 1.16 12.33 -3.54
N TYR A 376 0.67 12.50 -2.32
CA TYR A 376 -0.66 12.94 -1.98
C TYR A 376 -0.58 14.37 -1.45
N ARG A 377 -1.38 15.26 -2.03
CA ARG A 377 -1.44 16.68 -1.70
C ARG A 377 -2.85 17.01 -1.26
N PHE A 378 -3.00 17.66 -0.11
CA PHE A 378 -4.30 18.13 0.38
C PHE A 378 -4.16 19.59 0.79
N LEU A 379 -4.92 20.46 0.13
CA LEU A 379 -5.11 21.84 0.54
C LEU A 379 -6.30 21.88 1.50
N PHE A 380 -6.06 22.37 2.70
CA PHE A 380 -7.11 22.49 3.71
C PHE A 380 -7.92 23.76 3.49
N MET A 381 -9.20 23.66 3.82
CA MET A 381 -10.08 24.83 3.89
C MET A 381 -10.03 25.37 5.31
N ASP A 382 -9.73 26.67 5.45
CA ASP A 382 -9.74 27.33 6.75
C ASP A 382 -11.17 27.37 7.32
N LYS A 383 -11.27 27.10 8.62
CA LYS A 383 -12.55 27.15 9.36
C LYS A 383 -12.33 27.96 10.63
N PRO A 384 -13.27 28.86 10.98
CA PRO A 384 -13.13 29.71 12.15
C PRO A 384 -12.95 28.93 13.47
N ASP A 385 -13.42 27.68 13.51
CA ASP A 385 -13.35 26.82 14.70
C ASP A 385 -12.03 26.03 14.83
N LEU A 386 -11.17 26.01 13.80
CA LEU A 386 -9.89 25.29 13.80
C LEU A 386 -8.74 26.23 13.40
N ASP A 387 -7.89 26.59 14.37
CA ASP A 387 -6.64 27.29 14.09
C ASP A 387 -5.58 26.32 13.51
N LEU A 388 -5.70 26.07 12.21
CA LEU A 388 -4.77 25.25 11.44
C LEU A 388 -3.38 25.90 11.31
N SER A 389 -3.27 27.22 11.49
CA SER A 389 -2.02 27.96 11.36
C SER A 389 -1.00 27.63 12.47
N SER A 390 -1.52 27.25 13.65
CA SER A 390 -0.71 26.91 14.82
C SER A 390 0.24 25.73 14.58
N SER A 391 1.49 25.88 15.04
CA SER A 391 2.51 24.82 14.95
C SER A 391 2.10 23.55 15.71
N HIS A 392 1.38 23.71 16.83
CA HIS A 392 0.82 22.62 17.60
C HIS A 392 -0.21 21.82 16.80
N MET A 393 -1.16 22.47 16.13
CA MET A 393 -2.17 21.77 15.33
C MET A 393 -1.53 21.05 14.14
N LYS A 394 -0.57 21.69 13.45
CA LYS A 394 0.19 21.05 12.38
C LYS A 394 0.91 19.78 12.87
N ALA A 395 1.61 19.86 14.01
CA ALA A 395 2.27 18.71 14.62
C ALA A 395 1.27 17.62 15.01
N HIS A 396 0.12 17.98 15.58
CA HIS A 396 -0.94 17.06 15.95
C HIS A 396 -1.51 16.31 14.73
N ILE A 397 -1.81 17.02 13.64
CA ILE A 397 -2.28 16.42 12.38
C ILE A 397 -1.23 15.44 11.84
N ALA A 398 0.04 15.86 11.77
CA ALA A 398 1.11 15.02 11.26
C ALA A 398 1.29 13.75 12.09
N GLU A 399 1.16 13.83 13.43
CA GLU A 399 1.27 12.69 14.32
C GLU A 399 0.09 11.72 14.19
N GLN A 400 -1.14 12.24 14.12
CA GLN A 400 -2.33 11.40 13.89
C GLN A 400 -2.27 10.66 12.54
N ILE A 401 -1.82 11.33 11.49
CA ILE A 401 -1.61 10.70 10.18
C ILE A 401 -0.50 9.64 10.26
N ARG A 402 0.62 9.95 10.93
CA ARG A 402 1.73 9.02 11.11
C ARG A 402 1.30 7.75 11.85
N SER A 403 0.61 7.89 12.98
CA SER A 403 0.10 6.76 13.74
C SER A 403 -0.92 5.94 12.94
N MET A 404 -1.78 6.58 12.14
CA MET A 404 -2.72 5.81 11.31
C MET A 404 -2.00 5.01 10.21
N LEU A 405 -1.04 5.62 9.52
CA LEU A 405 -0.34 5.01 8.38
C LEU A 405 0.68 3.96 8.79
N VAL A 406 1.40 4.20 9.89
CA VAL A 406 2.58 3.43 10.29
C VAL A 406 2.32 2.64 11.57
N GLY A 407 1.43 3.09 12.46
CA GLY A 407 1.21 2.51 13.79
C GLY A 407 1.78 3.42 14.85
#